data_AF-A0A534X7Y9-F1
#
_entry.id   AF-A0A534X7Y9-F1
#
_cell.length_a   1.000
_cell.length_b   1.000
_cell.length_c   1.000
_cell.angle_alpha   90.00
_cell.angle_beta   90.00
_cell.angle_gamma   90.00
#
_symmetry.space_group_name_H-M   'P 1'
#
loop_
_entity.id
_entity.type
_entity.pdbx_description
1 polymer ?
#
loop_
_entity_poly.entity_id
_entity_poly.type
_entity_poly.pdbx_seq_one_letter_code
_entity_poly.pdbx_strand_id
1 'polypeptide(L)'
;MALPARRYPLEGINLKDPLLFEQGMPHALFRQLRDEAPVYWNEEPEEDEPGFWALTKYDDIVAVSKNPQLFSSAMGGHQISYPPGLEFNRATAAIVGNMIGMDPPEHNAYRRLVSPSFSASAVRKME
;
A
#
# COMPACT_ATOMS: atom_id res chain seq x y z
N MET A 1 -3.59 6.30 -33.86
CA MET A 1 -3.21 4.87 -33.87
C MET A 1 -2.66 4.56 -32.49
N ALA A 2 -3.39 3.79 -31.67
CA ALA A 2 -2.91 3.43 -30.33
C ALA A 2 -1.70 2.51 -30.51
N LEU A 3 -0.57 2.84 -29.86
CA LEU A 3 0.57 1.93 -29.79
C LEU A 3 0.09 0.60 -29.17
N PRO A 4 0.54 -0.55 -29.69
CA PRO A 4 0.16 -1.83 -29.11
C PRO A 4 0.53 -1.84 -27.62
N ALA A 5 -0.36 -2.37 -26.78
CA ALA A 5 -0.12 -2.47 -25.35
C ALA A 5 1.19 -3.24 -25.13
N ARG A 6 2.18 -2.58 -24.54
CA ARG A 6 3.45 -3.19 -24.16
C ARG A 6 3.13 -4.38 -23.25
N ARG A 7 3.50 -5.58 -23.69
CA ARG A 7 3.44 -6.78 -22.85
C ARG A 7 4.74 -6.86 -22.05
N TYR A 8 4.62 -7.06 -20.75
CA TYR A 8 5.75 -7.16 -19.85
C TYR A 8 6.05 -8.65 -19.61
N PRO A 9 7.32 -9.08 -19.61
CA PRO A 9 7.64 -10.37 -19.00
C PRO A 9 7.19 -10.33 -17.53
N LEU A 10 6.46 -11.35 -17.07
CA LEU A 10 5.98 -11.37 -15.70
C LEU A 10 7.11 -11.67 -14.70
N GLU A 11 8.17 -12.33 -15.14
CA GLU A 11 9.37 -12.55 -14.33
C GLU A 11 10.19 -11.25 -14.24
N GLY A 12 10.61 -10.91 -13.02
CA GLY A 12 11.51 -9.78 -12.76
C GLY A 12 10.85 -8.40 -12.79
N ILE A 13 9.51 -8.31 -12.74
CA ILE A 13 8.85 -7.02 -12.51
C ILE A 13 9.16 -6.58 -11.08
N ASN A 14 9.75 -5.39 -10.95
CA ASN A 14 9.90 -4.69 -9.67
C ASN A 14 8.90 -3.52 -9.59
N LEU A 15 7.84 -3.71 -8.81
CA LEU A 15 6.78 -2.72 -8.58
C LEU A 15 7.21 -1.59 -7.62
N LYS A 16 8.37 -1.73 -6.96
CA LYS A 16 8.98 -0.70 -6.11
C LYS A 16 9.89 0.25 -6.90
N ASP A 17 10.25 -0.09 -8.14
CA ASP A 17 11.08 0.75 -9.01
C ASP A 17 10.33 2.06 -9.37
N PRO A 18 10.78 3.24 -8.92
CA PRO A 18 10.13 4.50 -9.24
C PRO A 18 10.16 4.83 -10.74
N LEU A 19 11.13 4.29 -11.50
CA LEU A 19 11.22 4.52 -12.95
C LEU A 19 10.03 3.93 -13.71
N LEU A 20 9.37 2.92 -13.15
CA LEU A 20 8.14 2.36 -13.71
C LEU A 20 6.99 3.37 -13.79
N PHE A 21 7.04 4.41 -12.93
CA PHE A 21 6.01 5.44 -12.80
C PHE A 21 6.42 6.79 -13.40
N GLU A 22 7.63 6.90 -13.96
CA GLU A 22 8.17 8.16 -14.49
C GLU A 22 7.27 8.79 -15.56
N GLN A 23 6.63 7.96 -16.39
CA GLN A 23 5.72 8.38 -17.46
C GLN A 23 4.25 8.37 -17.02
N GLY A 24 3.99 8.31 -15.71
CA GLY A 24 2.67 8.14 -15.12
C GLY A 24 2.33 6.69 -14.77
N MET A 25 1.07 6.45 -14.41
CA MET A 25 0.62 5.13 -13.94
C MET A 25 0.72 4.06 -15.05
N PRO A 26 1.44 2.94 -14.83
CA PRO A 26 1.64 1.88 -15.82
C PRO A 26 0.39 0.98 -15.96
N HIS A 27 -0.73 1.55 -16.43
CA HIS A 27 -2.01 0.86 -16.50
C HIS A 27 -2.00 -0.44 -17.31
N ALA A 28 -1.17 -0.52 -18.35
CA ALA A 28 -1.03 -1.73 -19.17
C ALA A 28 -0.42 -2.88 -18.36
N LEU A 29 0.62 -2.61 -17.57
CA LEU A 29 1.23 -3.59 -16.67
C LEU A 29 0.22 -4.08 -15.62
N PHE A 30 -0.44 -3.17 -14.91
CA PHE A 30 -1.42 -3.56 -13.91
C PHE A 30 -2.63 -4.30 -14.51
N ARG A 31 -2.97 -4.05 -15.78
CA ARG A 31 -3.97 -4.85 -16.51
C ARG A 31 -3.46 -6.26 -16.74
N GLN A 32 -2.24 -6.41 -17.22
CA GLN A 32 -1.64 -7.73 -17.44
C GLN A 32 -1.54 -8.53 -16.12
N LEU A 33 -1.09 -7.91 -15.02
CA LEU A 33 -1.07 -8.56 -13.70
C LEU A 33 -2.45 -9.03 -13.28
N ARG A 34 -3.49 -8.20 -13.42
CA ARG A 34 -4.86 -8.63 -13.13
C ARG A 34 -5.31 -9.81 -14.00
N ASP A 35 -4.87 -9.91 -15.24
CA ASP A 35 -5.36 -10.93 -16.17
C ASP A 35 -4.59 -12.24 -16.03
N GLU A 36 -3.29 -12.18 -15.72
CA GLU A 36 -2.38 -13.32 -15.78
C GLU A 36 -1.82 -13.76 -14.40
N ALA A 37 -1.60 -12.82 -13.47
CA ALA A 37 -0.99 -13.07 -12.15
C ALA A 37 -1.56 -12.10 -11.09
N PRO A 38 -2.85 -12.24 -10.72
CA PRO A 38 -3.55 -11.24 -9.91
C PRO A 38 -3.01 -11.10 -8.47
N VAL A 39 -2.37 -12.16 -7.98
CA VAL A 39 -1.58 -12.24 -6.75
C VAL A 39 -0.15 -12.55 -7.19
N TYR A 40 0.70 -11.51 -7.25
CA TYR A 40 2.06 -11.60 -7.79
C TYR A 40 3.09 -11.47 -6.67
N TRP A 41 4.14 -12.29 -6.68
CA TRP A 41 5.26 -12.14 -5.75
C TRP A 41 6.28 -11.16 -6.35
N ASN A 42 6.49 -10.02 -5.68
CA ASN A 42 7.49 -9.03 -6.04
C ASN A 42 8.76 -9.28 -5.23
N GLU A 43 9.78 -9.87 -5.86
CA GLU A 43 11.06 -10.21 -5.22
C GLU A 43 11.91 -8.96 -4.91
N GLU A 44 12.51 -8.93 -3.72
CA GLU A 44 13.46 -7.90 -3.28
C GLU A 44 14.73 -8.54 -2.68
N PRO A 45 15.55 -9.23 -3.49
CA PRO A 45 16.66 -10.04 -2.98
C PRO A 45 17.81 -9.21 -2.36
N GLU A 46 17.84 -7.90 -2.60
CA GLU A 46 18.87 -6.98 -2.11
C GLU A 46 18.49 -6.27 -0.80
N GLU A 47 17.29 -6.51 -0.28
CA GLU A 47 16.73 -5.84 0.92
C GLU A 47 16.70 -6.80 2.12
N ASP A 48 16.45 -6.26 3.32
CA ASP A 48 16.32 -7.07 4.55
C ASP A 48 15.10 -8.01 4.54
N GLU A 49 14.09 -7.70 3.71
CA GLU A 49 12.90 -8.53 3.49
C GLU A 49 12.90 -9.13 2.08
N PRO A 50 12.47 -10.39 1.89
CA PRO A 50 12.61 -11.11 0.63
C PRO A 50 11.70 -10.60 -0.52
N GLY A 51 10.79 -9.68 -0.22
CA GLY A 51 9.79 -9.17 -1.15
C GLY A 51 8.39 -9.11 -0.56
N PHE A 52 7.39 -8.86 -1.41
CA PHE A 52 5.99 -8.74 -1.00
C PHE A 52 4.99 -9.32 -2.01
N TRP A 53 3.80 -9.67 -1.54
CA TRP A 53 2.68 -10.04 -2.39
C TRP A 53 1.94 -8.80 -2.91
N ALA A 54 1.91 -8.61 -4.23
CA ALA A 54 1.15 -7.59 -4.92
C ALA A 54 -0.25 -8.10 -5.28
N LEU A 55 -1.27 -7.53 -4.62
CA LEU A 55 -2.67 -7.79 -4.92
C LEU A 55 -3.18 -6.75 -5.93
N THR A 56 -3.67 -7.22 -7.08
CA THR A 56 -4.05 -6.31 -8.18
C THR A 56 -5.54 -6.29 -8.49
N LYS A 57 -6.32 -7.22 -7.92
CA LYS A 57 -7.78 -7.25 -8.02
C LYS A 57 -8.42 -6.51 -6.86
N TYR A 58 -9.53 -5.83 -7.16
CA TYR A 58 -10.31 -5.08 -6.19
C TYR A 58 -10.79 -5.96 -5.03
N ASP A 59 -11.34 -7.13 -5.33
CA ASP A 59 -11.92 -8.01 -4.31
C ASP A 59 -10.87 -8.52 -3.32
N ASP A 60 -9.66 -8.84 -3.79
CA ASP A 60 -8.54 -9.27 -2.94
C ASP A 60 -8.08 -8.14 -2.01
N ILE A 61 -7.95 -6.91 -2.54
CA ILE A 61 -7.58 -5.73 -1.76
C ILE A 61 -8.63 -5.45 -0.67
N VAL A 62 -9.93 -5.52 -1.03
CA VAL A 62 -11.03 -5.32 -0.08
C VAL A 62 -11.05 -6.43 0.98
N ALA A 63 -10.80 -7.68 0.58
CA ALA A 63 -10.72 -8.81 1.49
C ALA A 63 -9.59 -8.62 2.51
N VAL A 64 -8.38 -8.26 2.08
CA VAL A 64 -7.26 -7.97 2.99
C VAL A 64 -7.57 -6.80 3.91
N SER A 65 -8.06 -5.69 3.33
CA SER A 65 -8.33 -4.45 4.06
C SER A 65 -9.41 -4.59 5.16
N LYS A 66 -10.33 -5.56 5.01
CA LYS A 66 -11.40 -5.82 5.99
C LYS A 66 -11.01 -6.81 7.10
N ASN A 67 -9.85 -7.45 7.01
CA ASN A 67 -9.43 -8.49 7.94
C ASN A 67 -8.15 -8.09 8.71
N PRO A 68 -8.18 -7.03 9.54
CA PRO A 68 -6.99 -6.54 10.26
C PRO A 68 -6.44 -7.53 11.30
N GLN A 69 -7.22 -8.55 11.69
CA GLN A 69 -6.74 -9.64 12.55
C GLN A 69 -5.82 -10.62 11.81
N LEU A 70 -5.87 -10.64 10.48
CA LEU A 70 -5.02 -11.48 9.63
C LEU A 70 -3.93 -10.66 8.93
N PHE A 71 -4.23 -9.40 8.61
CA PHE A 71 -3.33 -8.50 7.88
C PHE A 71 -3.09 -7.24 8.72
N SER A 72 -2.00 -7.27 9.47
CA SER A 72 -1.61 -6.20 10.39
C SER A 72 -1.10 -4.97 9.64
N SER A 73 -1.45 -3.77 10.12
CA SER A 73 -0.84 -2.51 9.68
C SER A 73 0.36 -2.10 10.54
N ALA A 74 0.52 -2.74 11.71
CA ALA A 74 1.59 -2.47 12.67
C ALA A 74 2.85 -3.33 12.41
N MET A 75 2.67 -4.59 11.99
CA MET A 75 3.77 -5.49 11.65
C MET A 75 4.23 -5.23 10.22
N GLY A 76 5.54 -5.04 10.00
CA GLY A 76 6.12 -4.65 8.70
C GLY A 76 5.81 -3.20 8.28
N GLY A 77 4.76 -2.61 8.86
CA GLY A 77 4.29 -1.26 8.57
C GLY A 77 3.47 -1.18 7.29
N HIS A 78 3.04 0.04 6.95
CA HIS A 78 2.06 0.28 5.87
C HIS A 78 2.68 0.98 4.64
N GLN A 79 3.98 1.24 4.65
CA GLN A 79 4.70 1.89 3.55
C GLN A 79 5.52 0.86 2.77
N ILE A 80 5.47 0.95 1.43
CA ILE A 80 6.24 0.08 0.53
C ILE A 80 7.74 0.41 0.56
N SER A 81 8.10 1.67 0.83
CA SER A 81 9.49 2.11 0.93
C SER A 81 9.62 3.13 2.06
N TYR A 82 10.67 2.98 2.86
CA TYR A 82 11.10 3.99 3.82
C TYR A 82 12.32 4.75 3.27
N PRO A 83 12.43 6.07 3.52
CA PRO A 83 13.62 6.81 3.10
C PRO A 83 14.90 6.23 3.73
N PRO A 84 16.02 6.14 2.98
CA PRO A 84 17.29 5.65 3.49
C PRO A 84 17.74 6.44 4.73
N GLY A 85 18.18 5.74 5.78
CA GLY A 85 18.64 6.36 7.02
C GLY A 85 17.55 6.78 8.00
N LEU A 86 16.28 6.41 7.77
CA LEU A 86 15.30 6.36 8.86
C LEU A 86 15.67 5.20 9.80
N GLU A 87 16.56 5.46 10.76
CA GLU A 87 16.60 4.63 11.96
C GLU A 87 15.24 4.74 12.68
N PHE A 88 14.83 3.68 13.38
CA PHE A 88 13.61 3.64 14.20
C PHE A 88 13.71 4.63 15.37
N ASN A 89 13.62 5.93 15.07
CA ASN A 89 13.72 7.04 16.00
C ASN A 89 12.30 7.57 16.32
N ARG A 90 12.21 8.64 17.13
CA ARG A 90 10.91 9.23 17.53
C ARG A 90 10.05 9.72 16.36
N ALA A 91 10.63 10.10 15.23
CA ALA A 91 9.89 10.50 14.03
C ALA A 91 9.35 9.27 13.26
N THR A 92 10.14 8.20 13.16
CA THR A 92 9.68 6.89 12.66
C THR A 92 8.60 6.31 13.57
N ALA A 93 8.74 6.42 14.89
CA ALA A 93 7.71 6.06 15.86
C ALA A 93 6.47 6.98 15.80
N ALA A 94 6.56 8.20 15.27
CA ALA A 94 5.40 9.06 15.04
C ALA A 94 4.72 8.76 13.69
N ILE A 95 5.44 8.21 12.71
CA ILE A 95 4.91 7.73 11.42
C ILE A 95 4.30 6.32 11.58
N VAL A 96 4.95 5.44 12.33
CA VAL A 96 4.51 4.08 12.67
C VAL A 96 3.47 4.11 13.80
N GLY A 97 3.61 5.03 14.75
CA GLY A 97 2.68 5.23 15.87
C GLY A 97 1.58 6.26 15.60
N ASN A 98 1.38 6.69 14.35
CA ASN A 98 0.13 7.36 13.99
C ASN A 98 -0.98 6.31 13.83
N MET A 99 -2.23 6.78 13.84
CA MET A 99 -3.40 5.91 13.74
C MET A 99 -3.37 4.97 12.52
N ILE A 100 -2.68 5.31 11.43
CA ILE A 100 -2.65 4.49 10.21
C ILE A 100 -1.82 3.20 10.36
N GLY A 101 -0.80 3.21 11.23
CA GLY A 101 0.07 2.07 11.51
C GLY A 101 -0.37 1.24 12.72
N MET A 102 -1.58 1.46 13.24
CA MET A 102 -2.11 0.74 14.41
C MET A 102 -3.06 -0.37 14.00
N ASP A 103 -3.06 -1.45 14.78
CA ASP A 103 -4.09 -2.49 14.72
C ASP A 103 -5.18 -2.25 15.79
N PRO A 104 -6.35 -2.92 15.68
CA PRO A 104 -7.29 -3.02 16.79
C PRO A 104 -6.68 -3.72 18.02
N PRO A 105 -7.06 -3.32 19.26
CA PRO A 105 -8.12 -2.36 19.60
C PRO A 105 -7.70 -0.88 19.59
N GLU A 106 -6.40 -0.56 19.63
CA GLU A 106 -5.88 0.80 19.77
C GLU A 106 -6.34 1.69 18.61
N HIS A 107 -6.22 1.20 17.37
CA HIS A 107 -6.72 1.91 16.18
C HIS A 107 -8.17 2.34 16.32
N ASN A 108 -9.03 1.45 16.83
CA ASN A 108 -10.47 1.72 16.97
C ASN A 108 -10.74 2.83 18.00
N ALA A 109 -9.96 2.87 19.09
CA ALA A 109 -10.08 3.90 20.10
C ALA A 109 -9.71 5.28 19.53
N TYR A 110 -8.57 5.39 18.84
CA TYR A 110 -8.15 6.63 18.18
C TYR A 110 -9.13 7.06 17.08
N ARG A 111 -9.57 6.12 16.23
CA ARG A 111 -10.52 6.40 15.14
C ARG A 111 -11.84 6.95 15.67
N ARG A 112 -12.33 6.42 16.79
CA ARG A 112 -13.57 6.90 17.43
C ARG A 112 -13.46 8.35 17.91
N LEU A 113 -12.29 8.78 18.39
CA LEU A 113 -12.06 10.16 18.85
C LEU A 113 -12.04 11.15 17.68
N VAL A 114 -11.43 10.79 16.55
CA VAL A 114 -11.25 11.72 15.41
C VAL A 114 -12.42 11.74 14.44
N SER A 115 -13.20 10.66 14.34
CA SER A 115 -14.25 10.50 13.31
C SER A 115 -15.33 11.62 13.30
N PRO A 116 -15.80 12.17 14.44
CA PRO A 116 -16.83 13.22 14.43
C PRO A 116 -16.41 14.49 13.67
N SER A 117 -15.13 14.83 13.70
CA SER A 117 -14.56 15.99 12.98
C SER A 117 -14.62 15.84 11.45
N PHE A 118 -14.79 14.61 10.96
CA PHE A 118 -14.94 14.29 9.54
C PHE A 118 -16.37 13.89 9.17
N SER A 119 -17.34 14.19 10.03
CA SER A 119 -18.76 13.99 9.69
C SER A 119 -19.18 14.90 8.53
N ALA A 120 -20.17 14.49 7.75
CA ALA A 120 -20.66 15.29 6.63
C ALA A 120 -21.08 16.70 7.05
N SER A 121 -21.60 16.86 8.29
CA SER A 121 -21.93 18.18 8.82
C SER A 121 -20.71 19.01 9.22
N ALA A 122 -19.63 18.39 9.68
CA ALA A 122 -18.40 19.09 10.04
C ALA A 122 -17.66 19.58 8.80
N VAL A 123 -17.57 18.73 7.76
CA VAL A 123 -16.96 19.10 6.46
C VAL A 123 -17.69 20.27 5.81
N ARG A 124 -19.04 20.24 5.76
CA ARG A 124 -19.84 21.36 5.23
C ARG A 124 -19.64 22.71 5.92
N LYS A 125 -19.13 22.73 7.17
CA LYS A 125 -18.82 23.99 7.87
C LYS A 125 -17.47 24.59 7.44
N MET A 126 -16.67 23.85 6.69
CA MET A 126 -15.35 24.26 6.19
C MET A 126 -15.37 24.67 4.71
N GLU A 127 -16.52 24.52 4.04
CA GLU A 127 -16.79 25.00 2.67
C GLU A 127 -17.23 26.46 2.68
#